data_AF-A0A9E6X4W1-F1
#
_entry.id   AF-A0A9E6X4W1-F1
#
_cell.length_a   1.000
_cell.length_b   1.000
_cell.length_c   1.000
_cell.angle_alpha   90.00
_cell.angle_beta   90.00
_cell.angle_gamma   90.00
#
_symmetry.space_group_name_H-M   'P 1'
#
loop_
_entity.id
_entity.type
_entity.pdbx_description
1 polymer ?
#
loop_
_entity_poly.entity_id
_entity_poly.type
_entity_poly.pdbx_seq_one_letter_code
_entity_poly.pdbx_strand_id
1 'polypeptide(L)'
;MDISSTLAPKSDQMDYEDLISGPKTLTITGVRKGPSAEQPIQIDFEEFDRPWRPAKTVRRVLVACWGPDASVYIGRRVTLYGDPTVLWAGQPVGGIRLSHVSDITEPVTVALTVRRGQRAPTTVNPLRESRPAAEPVKDTSGRDWLTELASTNGGAQAIWDLATEAKKAGANPQIRAVMGQAYEDAKGATS
;
A
#
# COMPACT_ATOMS: atom_id res chain seq x y z
N MET A 1 -13.87 -5.17 -30.60
CA MET A 1 -14.71 -4.09 -30.05
C MET A 1 -14.56 -4.17 -28.55
N ASP A 2 -13.83 -3.22 -27.97
CA ASP A 2 -13.59 -3.12 -26.53
C ASP A 2 -14.67 -2.20 -25.94
N ILE A 3 -15.46 -2.74 -25.01
CA ILE A 3 -16.60 -2.05 -24.39
C ILE A 3 -16.27 -1.51 -23.00
N SER A 4 -15.03 -1.69 -22.53
CA SER A 4 -14.59 -1.31 -21.18
C SER A 4 -14.86 0.17 -20.88
N SER A 5 -14.77 1.03 -21.90
CA SER A 5 -15.05 2.48 -21.80
C SER A 5 -16.53 2.83 -21.61
N THR A 6 -17.46 1.92 -21.94
CA THR A 6 -18.91 2.11 -21.77
C THR A 6 -19.44 1.64 -20.42
N LEU A 7 -18.62 0.89 -19.67
CA LEU A 7 -18.96 0.38 -18.34
C LEU A 7 -18.66 1.38 -17.22
N ALA A 8 -18.02 2.52 -17.54
CA ALA A 8 -17.76 3.55 -16.54
C ALA A 8 -19.10 4.08 -15.99
N PRO A 9 -19.35 3.95 -14.68
CA PRO A 9 -20.59 4.41 -14.10
C PRO A 9 -20.77 5.91 -14.34
N LYS A 10 -22.02 6.36 -14.59
CA LYS A 10 -22.44 7.78 -14.67
C LYS A 10 -22.35 8.51 -13.32
N SER A 11 -21.41 8.12 -12.48
CA SER A 11 -21.21 8.65 -11.15
C SER A 11 -20.26 9.83 -11.21
N ASP A 12 -20.55 10.85 -10.41
CA ASP A 12 -19.71 12.03 -10.20
C ASP A 12 -18.68 11.82 -9.08
N GLN A 13 -18.53 10.56 -8.64
CA GLN A 13 -17.67 10.14 -7.55
C GLN A 13 -17.06 8.76 -7.85
N MET A 14 -16.03 8.38 -7.08
CA MET A 14 -15.51 7.02 -7.07
C MET A 14 -16.55 6.04 -6.51
N ASP A 15 -16.77 4.94 -7.24
CA ASP A 15 -17.69 3.89 -6.86
C ASP A 15 -16.95 2.60 -6.46
N TYR A 16 -17.70 1.67 -5.88
CA TYR A 16 -17.19 0.34 -5.53
C TYR A 16 -16.62 -0.39 -6.76
N GLU A 17 -17.26 -0.23 -7.93
CA GLU A 17 -16.88 -0.89 -9.19
C GLU A 17 -15.46 -0.55 -9.64
N ASP A 18 -15.00 0.67 -9.36
CA ASP A 18 -13.65 1.14 -9.70
C ASP A 18 -12.54 0.39 -8.93
N LEU A 19 -12.91 -0.29 -7.83
CA LEU A 19 -12.01 -1.05 -6.96
C LEU A 19 -12.24 -2.56 -7.02
N ILE A 20 -13.12 -3.04 -7.91
CA ILE A 20 -13.34 -4.48 -8.14
C ILE A 20 -12.07 -5.14 -8.68
N SER A 21 -11.30 -4.44 -9.51
CA SER A 21 -10.03 -4.96 -10.05
C SER A 21 -8.95 -5.17 -8.97
N GLY A 22 -9.15 -4.63 -7.78
CA GLY A 22 -8.25 -4.76 -6.64
C GLY A 22 -7.97 -3.43 -5.94
N PRO A 23 -7.22 -3.47 -4.82
CA PRO A 23 -6.87 -2.29 -4.07
C PRO A 23 -6.07 -1.29 -4.90
N LYS A 24 -6.36 0.01 -4.74
CA LYS A 24 -5.63 1.11 -5.37
C LYS A 24 -5.01 1.99 -4.31
N THR A 25 -3.73 2.30 -4.47
CA THR A 25 -3.04 3.31 -3.66
C THR A 25 -3.14 4.64 -4.37
N LEU A 26 -3.65 5.64 -3.66
CA LEU A 26 -4.02 6.93 -4.20
C LEU A 26 -3.43 8.05 -3.34
N THR A 27 -2.98 9.11 -3.98
CA THR A 27 -2.39 10.30 -3.39
C THR A 27 -3.42 11.41 -3.30
N ILE A 28 -3.67 11.92 -2.09
CA ILE A 28 -4.67 12.96 -1.85
C ILE A 28 -4.13 14.30 -2.34
N THR A 29 -4.82 14.90 -3.30
CA THR A 29 -4.45 16.21 -3.87
C THR A 29 -5.32 17.34 -3.33
N GLY A 30 -6.54 17.02 -2.88
CA GLY A 30 -7.47 18.01 -2.36
C GLY A 30 -8.50 17.42 -1.43
N VAL A 31 -8.93 18.21 -0.44
CA VAL A 31 -10.09 17.89 0.39
C VAL A 31 -11.02 19.09 0.43
N ARG A 32 -12.29 18.87 0.06
CA ARG A 32 -13.30 19.92 -0.09
C ARG A 32 -14.58 19.55 0.63
N LYS A 33 -15.41 20.55 0.92
CA LYS A 33 -16.76 20.33 1.45
C LYS A 33 -17.58 19.57 0.39
N GLY A 34 -18.20 18.48 0.81
CA GLY A 34 -19.04 17.68 -0.07
C GLY A 34 -20.43 18.28 -0.28
N PRO A 35 -21.23 17.68 -1.18
CA PRO A 35 -22.44 18.30 -1.73
C PRO A 35 -23.62 18.31 -0.75
N SER A 36 -23.58 17.51 0.33
CA SER A 36 -24.71 17.37 1.27
C SER A 36 -24.24 17.05 2.69
N ALA A 37 -25.15 17.08 3.66
CA ALA A 37 -24.85 16.69 5.04
C ALA A 37 -24.50 15.18 5.16
N GLU A 38 -25.04 14.34 4.28
CA GLU A 38 -24.78 12.89 4.25
C GLU A 38 -23.40 12.60 3.65
N GLN A 39 -22.99 13.40 2.67
CA GLN A 39 -21.69 13.39 2.00
C GLN A 39 -20.95 14.70 2.31
N PRO A 40 -20.47 14.90 3.55
CA PRO A 40 -19.95 16.19 4.00
C PRO A 40 -18.57 16.54 3.47
N ILE A 41 -17.82 15.57 2.94
CA ILE A 41 -16.46 15.77 2.42
C ILE A 41 -16.28 15.06 1.07
N GLN A 42 -15.44 15.64 0.24
CA GLN A 42 -14.92 15.09 -1.02
C GLN A 42 -13.40 15.10 -0.95
N ILE A 43 -12.78 14.00 -1.38
CA ILE A 43 -11.33 13.84 -1.44
C ILE A 43 -10.96 13.62 -2.90
N ASP A 44 -10.13 14.49 -3.43
CA ASP A 44 -9.58 14.40 -4.78
C ASP A 44 -8.25 13.64 -4.75
N PHE A 45 -7.98 12.86 -5.80
CA PHE A 45 -6.78 12.05 -5.92
C PHE A 45 -5.99 12.42 -7.17
N GLU A 46 -4.69 12.13 -7.17
CA GLU A 46 -3.82 12.33 -8.33
C GLU A 46 -4.07 11.26 -9.41
N GLU A 47 -4.23 10.01 -8.98
CA GLU A 47 -4.33 8.83 -9.85
C GLU A 47 -5.78 8.49 -10.24
N PHE A 48 -6.74 9.32 -9.83
CA PHE A 48 -8.16 9.08 -10.08
C PHE A 48 -8.96 10.37 -10.27
N ASP A 49 -9.62 10.48 -11.42
CA ASP A 49 -10.26 11.74 -11.86
C ASP A 49 -11.52 12.10 -11.06
N ARG A 50 -12.23 11.12 -10.49
CA ARG A 50 -13.47 11.39 -9.73
C ARG A 50 -13.20 11.49 -8.23
N PRO A 51 -13.81 12.46 -7.52
CA PRO A 51 -13.63 12.58 -6.08
C PRO A 51 -14.19 11.36 -5.36
N TRP A 52 -13.55 10.99 -4.26
CA TRP A 52 -14.07 10.00 -3.34
C TRP A 52 -14.84 10.66 -2.19
N ARG A 53 -16.01 10.10 -1.88
CA ARG A 53 -16.88 10.54 -0.78
C ARG A 53 -16.90 9.46 0.30
N PRO A 54 -15.95 9.48 1.25
CA PRO A 54 -15.81 8.41 2.23
C PRO A 54 -17.06 8.27 3.10
N ALA A 55 -17.50 7.04 3.33
CA ALA A 55 -18.60 6.74 4.25
C ALA A 55 -18.25 7.15 5.69
N LYS A 56 -19.26 7.35 6.54
CA LYS A 56 -19.09 7.78 7.95
C LYS A 56 -18.12 6.90 8.74
N THR A 57 -18.16 5.59 8.49
CA THR A 57 -17.25 4.62 9.12
C THR A 57 -15.80 4.86 8.71
N VAL A 58 -15.55 5.09 7.42
CA VAL A 58 -14.20 5.37 6.90
C VAL A 58 -13.69 6.73 7.38
N ARG A 59 -14.55 7.75 7.45
CA ARG A 59 -14.19 9.06 8.05
C ARG A 59 -13.70 8.93 9.49
N ARG A 60 -14.34 8.07 10.30
CA ARG A 60 -13.87 7.81 11.68
C ARG A 60 -12.47 7.19 11.72
N VAL A 61 -12.15 6.36 10.73
CA VAL A 61 -10.82 5.74 10.61
C VAL A 61 -9.79 6.80 10.21
N LEU A 62 -10.07 7.63 9.20
CA LEU A 62 -9.19 8.74 8.81
C LEU A 62 -8.89 9.68 9.99
N VAL A 63 -9.90 10.04 10.76
CA VAL A 63 -9.72 10.87 11.96
C VAL A 63 -8.88 10.18 13.03
N ALA A 64 -9.01 8.87 13.19
CA ALA A 64 -8.17 8.11 14.13
C ALA A 64 -6.71 8.02 13.68
N CYS A 65 -6.45 8.01 12.36
CA CYS A 65 -5.09 7.98 11.81
C CYS A 65 -4.43 9.37 11.82
N TRP A 66 -5.16 10.40 11.42
CA TRP A 66 -4.58 11.69 11.01
C TRP A 66 -5.14 12.90 11.74
N GLY A 67 -6.13 12.71 12.60
CA GLY A 67 -6.82 13.80 13.30
C GLY A 67 -8.00 14.39 12.49
N PRO A 68 -8.79 15.28 13.10
CA PRO A 68 -10.01 15.83 12.53
C PRO A 68 -9.78 16.93 11.48
N ASP A 69 -8.60 17.52 11.43
CA ASP A 69 -8.26 18.53 10.44
C ASP A 69 -7.99 17.86 9.09
N ALA A 70 -8.87 18.08 8.12
CA ALA A 70 -8.75 17.45 6.81
C ALA A 70 -7.69 18.12 5.91
N SER A 71 -7.22 19.33 6.26
CA SER A 71 -6.21 20.04 5.46
C SER A 71 -4.87 19.31 5.46
N VAL A 72 -4.53 18.62 6.57
CA VAL A 72 -3.28 17.86 6.71
C VAL A 72 -3.28 16.57 5.89
N TYR A 73 -4.40 16.19 5.26
CA TYR A 73 -4.51 14.96 4.49
C TYR A 73 -3.89 15.14 3.09
N ILE A 74 -3.75 16.38 2.61
CA ILE A 74 -3.16 16.69 1.31
C ILE A 74 -1.69 16.24 1.29
N GLY A 75 -1.30 15.54 0.22
CA GLY A 75 0.02 14.93 0.05
C GLY A 75 0.15 13.55 0.70
N ARG A 76 -0.82 13.11 1.52
CA ARG A 76 -0.83 11.76 2.09
C ARG A 76 -1.44 10.76 1.13
N ARG A 77 -1.12 9.49 1.34
CA ARG A 77 -1.55 8.37 0.50
C ARG A 77 -2.45 7.42 1.26
N VAL A 78 -3.40 6.83 0.55
CA VAL A 78 -4.36 5.86 1.05
C VAL A 78 -4.44 4.67 0.11
N THR A 79 -4.56 3.46 0.65
CA THR A 79 -4.92 2.27 -0.14
C THR A 79 -6.40 1.96 0.09
N LEU A 80 -7.20 2.19 -0.95
CA LEU A 80 -8.62 1.89 -0.98
C LEU A 80 -8.86 0.52 -1.59
N TYR A 81 -9.85 -0.21 -1.10
CA TYR A 81 -10.29 -1.48 -1.67
C TYR A 81 -11.81 -1.62 -1.65
N GLY A 82 -12.35 -2.37 -2.60
CA GLY A 82 -13.75 -2.76 -2.62
C GLY A 82 -14.02 -3.93 -1.69
N ASP A 83 -14.86 -3.72 -0.67
CA ASP A 83 -15.36 -4.77 0.21
C ASP A 83 -16.77 -5.21 -0.22
N PRO A 84 -16.94 -6.42 -0.81
CA PRO A 84 -18.24 -6.92 -1.27
C PRO A 84 -19.20 -7.22 -0.12
N THR A 85 -18.72 -7.32 1.12
CA THR A 85 -19.53 -7.71 2.28
C THR A 85 -20.31 -6.55 2.90
N VAL A 86 -20.06 -5.33 2.44
CA VAL A 86 -20.76 -4.12 2.92
C VAL A 86 -22.23 -4.20 2.53
N LEU A 87 -23.09 -4.09 3.54
CA LEU A 87 -24.53 -4.15 3.38
C LEU A 87 -25.15 -2.76 3.31
N TRP A 88 -26.13 -2.60 2.42
CA TRP A 88 -27.06 -1.47 2.39
C TRP A 88 -28.48 -2.00 2.37
N ALA A 89 -29.34 -1.47 3.25
CA ALA A 89 -30.72 -1.95 3.43
C ALA A 89 -30.82 -3.49 3.61
N GLY A 90 -29.80 -4.12 4.19
CA GLY A 90 -29.75 -5.57 4.41
C GLY A 90 -29.23 -6.41 3.24
N GLN A 91 -28.91 -5.80 2.10
CA GLN A 91 -28.37 -6.49 0.92
C GLN A 91 -26.88 -6.16 0.70
N PRO A 92 -26.04 -7.12 0.27
CA PRO A 92 -24.64 -6.87 -0.05
C PRO A 92 -24.54 -6.06 -1.35
N VAL A 93 -24.30 -4.76 -1.20
CA VAL A 93 -24.13 -3.84 -2.33
C VAL A 93 -22.66 -3.54 -2.61
N GLY A 94 -21.77 -3.93 -1.68
CA GLY A 94 -20.35 -3.57 -1.74
C GLY A 94 -20.09 -2.15 -1.25
N GLY A 95 -18.86 -1.89 -0.84
CA GLY A 95 -18.48 -0.56 -0.34
C GLY A 95 -16.97 -0.35 -0.33
N ILE A 96 -16.58 0.92 -0.39
CA ILE A 96 -15.16 1.30 -0.38
C ILE A 96 -14.65 1.32 1.06
N ARG A 97 -13.55 0.62 1.29
CA ARG A 97 -12.83 0.55 2.56
C ARG A 97 -11.38 0.98 2.38
N LEU A 98 -10.72 1.16 3.51
CA LEU A 98 -9.35 1.65 3.62
C LEU A 98 -8.52 0.57 4.32
N SER A 99 -7.41 0.15 3.71
CA SER A 99 -6.51 -0.86 4.30
C SER A 99 -5.18 -0.28 4.78
N HIS A 100 -4.66 0.72 4.07
CA HIS A 100 -3.37 1.34 4.40
C HIS A 100 -3.43 2.86 4.29
N VAL A 101 -2.66 3.56 5.11
CA VAL A 101 -2.46 5.01 5.03
C VAL A 101 -1.01 5.39 5.29
N SER A 102 -0.50 6.41 4.60
CA SER A 102 0.82 6.97 4.90
C SER A 102 0.80 7.75 6.22
N ASP A 103 1.99 8.17 6.67
CA ASP A 103 2.14 9.09 7.81
C ASP A 103 1.58 8.56 9.13
N ILE A 104 1.54 7.24 9.28
CA ILE A 104 1.38 6.53 10.56
C ILE A 104 2.54 5.56 10.72
N THR A 105 3.03 5.40 11.95
CA THR A 105 4.15 4.50 12.26
C THR A 105 3.68 3.09 12.64
N GLU A 106 2.50 2.99 13.24
CA GLU A 106 1.93 1.75 13.77
C GLU A 106 0.50 1.52 13.26
N PRO A 107 0.03 0.26 13.18
CA PRO A 107 -1.35 -0.04 12.80
C PRO A 107 -2.37 0.61 13.74
N VAL A 108 -3.35 1.30 13.16
CA VAL A 108 -4.43 1.93 13.91
C VAL A 108 -5.67 1.04 13.84
N THR A 109 -6.18 0.60 14.99
CA THR A 109 -7.39 -0.23 15.06
C THR A 109 -8.56 0.57 15.64
N VAL A 110 -9.65 0.64 14.87
CA VAL A 110 -10.88 1.35 15.25
C VAL A 110 -12.04 0.36 15.31
N ALA A 111 -12.73 0.27 16.46
CA ALA A 111 -13.94 -0.55 16.57
C ALA A 111 -15.14 0.14 15.91
N LEU A 112 -15.50 -0.30 14.71
CA LEU A 112 -16.61 0.25 13.91
C LEU A 112 -17.88 -0.58 14.10
N THR A 113 -19.04 0.08 14.13
CA THR A 113 -20.34 -0.59 14.14
C THR A 113 -20.62 -1.19 12.76
N VAL A 114 -20.82 -2.51 12.68
CA VAL A 114 -21.12 -3.22 11.43
C VAL A 114 -22.63 -3.42 11.26
N ARG A 115 -23.32 -3.75 12.36
CA ARG A 115 -24.79 -3.84 12.44
C ARG A 115 -25.25 -3.30 13.79
N ARG A 116 -26.55 -3.04 13.95
CA ARG A 116 -27.11 -2.56 15.23
C ARG A 116 -26.71 -3.53 16.36
N GLY A 117 -25.95 -3.04 17.34
CA GLY A 117 -25.46 -3.84 18.47
C GLY A 117 -24.15 -4.61 18.23
N GLN A 118 -23.60 -4.64 17.01
CA GLN A 118 -22.37 -5.37 16.67
C GLN A 118 -21.26 -4.41 16.23
N ARG A 119 -20.13 -4.43 16.95
CA ARG A 119 -18.90 -3.71 16.58
C ARG A 119 -17.84 -4.71 16.16
N ALA A 120 -17.09 -4.39 15.11
CA ALA A 120 -15.93 -5.15 14.68
C ALA A 120 -14.70 -4.22 14.64
N PRO A 121 -13.51 -4.71 15.04
CA PRO A 121 -12.28 -3.97 14.84
C PRO A 121 -11.99 -3.83 13.34
N THR A 122 -11.61 -2.63 12.91
CA THR A 122 -11.08 -2.34 11.59
C THR A 122 -9.68 -1.81 11.77
N THR A 123 -8.69 -2.56 11.30
CA THR A 123 -7.28 -2.21 11.40
C THR A 123 -6.82 -1.61 10.09
N VAL A 124 -6.15 -0.46 10.17
CA VAL A 124 -5.48 0.19 9.05
C VAL A 124 -3.99 0.15 9.31
N ASN A 125 -3.24 -0.33 8.33
CA ASN A 125 -1.80 -0.51 8.43
C ASN A 125 -1.05 0.72 7.88
N PRO A 126 0.19 0.95 8.34
CA PRO A 126 1.07 1.92 7.71
C PRO A 126 1.29 1.57 6.23
N LEU A 127 1.09 2.55 5.35
CA LEU A 127 1.55 2.51 3.98
C LEU A 127 3.06 2.76 4.01
N ARG A 128 3.83 1.69 4.21
CA ARG A 128 5.28 1.75 4.04
C ARG A 128 5.54 2.08 2.58
N GLU A 129 6.41 3.05 2.32
CA GLU A 129 6.88 3.31 0.96
C GLU A 129 7.32 1.97 0.37
N SER A 130 6.65 1.55 -0.70
CA SER A 130 7.03 0.38 -1.43
C SER A 130 8.37 0.66 -2.10
N ARG A 131 9.47 0.45 -1.36
CA ARG A 131 10.53 -0.36 -1.94
C ARG A 131 9.83 -1.69 -2.22
N PRO A 132 9.66 -2.12 -3.49
CA PRO A 132 8.99 -3.38 -3.77
C PRO A 132 9.61 -4.43 -2.86
N ALA A 133 8.76 -5.11 -2.09
CA ALA A 133 9.19 -6.28 -1.33
C ALA A 133 9.84 -7.19 -2.37
N ALA A 134 11.15 -7.39 -2.26
CA ALA A 134 11.88 -8.24 -3.17
C ALA A 134 11.18 -9.59 -3.17
N GLU A 135 10.59 -9.97 -4.30
CA GLU A 135 10.31 -11.38 -4.54
C GLU A 135 11.61 -12.14 -4.25
N PRO A 136 11.56 -13.33 -3.61
CA PRO A 136 12.78 -14.10 -3.39
C PRO A 136 13.42 -14.29 -4.75
N VAL A 137 14.58 -13.66 -4.94
CA VAL A 137 15.27 -13.63 -6.21
C VAL A 137 15.66 -15.08 -6.50
N LYS A 138 14.86 -15.78 -7.30
CA LYS A 138 15.18 -17.14 -7.73
C LYS A 138 16.40 -17.03 -8.63
N ASP A 139 17.52 -17.48 -8.10
CA ASP A 139 18.75 -17.54 -8.84
C ASP A 139 18.67 -18.64 -9.92
N THR A 140 19.18 -18.34 -11.11
CA THR A 140 19.21 -19.27 -12.25
C THR A 140 20.46 -20.12 -12.30
N SER A 141 21.46 -19.87 -11.44
CA SER A 141 22.74 -20.62 -11.43
C SER A 141 22.72 -21.87 -10.54
N GLY A 142 21.64 -22.10 -9.79
CA GLY A 142 21.47 -23.29 -8.94
C GLY A 142 22.26 -23.27 -7.62
N ARG A 143 22.86 -22.14 -7.26
CA ARG A 143 23.59 -21.91 -6.00
C ARG A 143 22.85 -20.89 -5.14
N ASP A 144 22.80 -21.11 -3.83
CA ASP A 144 22.19 -20.18 -2.88
C ASP A 144 23.20 -19.14 -2.39
N TRP A 145 23.46 -18.18 -3.27
CA TRP A 145 24.37 -17.06 -3.04
C TRP A 145 24.05 -16.22 -1.81
N LEU A 146 22.78 -16.10 -1.42
CA LEU A 146 22.36 -15.28 -0.28
C LEU A 146 22.64 -15.97 1.05
N THR A 147 22.45 -17.28 1.12
CA THR A 147 22.84 -18.09 2.29
C THR A 147 24.36 -18.09 2.49
N GLU A 148 25.13 -18.16 1.41
CA GLU A 148 26.59 -18.08 1.48
C GLU A 148 27.07 -16.67 1.86
N LEU A 149 26.39 -15.62 1.37
CA LEU A 149 26.68 -14.25 1.78
C LEU A 149 26.47 -14.06 3.28
N ALA A 150 25.39 -14.60 3.85
CA ALA A 150 25.16 -14.57 5.30
C ALA A 150 26.27 -15.32 6.08
N SER A 151 26.86 -16.34 5.47
CA SER A 151 27.93 -17.13 6.08
C SER A 151 29.30 -16.44 6.06
N THR A 152 29.46 -15.34 5.31
CA THR A 152 30.70 -14.53 5.29
C THR A 152 30.88 -13.68 6.56
N ASN A 153 29.85 -13.62 7.41
CA ASN A 153 29.87 -12.92 8.70
C ASN A 153 30.30 -11.44 8.61
N GLY A 154 30.08 -10.79 7.45
CA GLY A 154 30.44 -9.38 7.24
C GLY A 154 31.90 -9.14 6.84
N GLY A 155 32.69 -10.17 6.51
CA GLY A 155 34.06 -10.00 6.05
C GLY A 155 34.13 -9.39 4.64
N ALA A 156 34.61 -8.14 4.51
CA ALA A 156 34.65 -7.43 3.22
C ALA A 156 35.35 -8.22 2.09
N GLN A 157 36.48 -8.88 2.39
CA GLN A 157 37.19 -9.69 1.39
C GLN A 157 36.38 -10.93 0.97
N ALA A 158 35.77 -11.63 1.93
CA ALA A 158 34.96 -12.82 1.67
C ALA A 158 33.70 -12.49 0.86
N ILE A 159 33.08 -11.32 1.12
CA ILE A 159 31.95 -10.82 0.33
C ILE A 159 32.40 -10.48 -1.09
N TRP A 160 33.58 -9.88 -1.27
CA TRP A 160 34.11 -9.53 -2.59
C TRP A 160 34.45 -10.77 -3.43
N ASP A 161 35.06 -11.78 -2.83
CA ASP A 161 35.37 -13.05 -3.50
C ASP A 161 34.06 -13.75 -3.95
N LEU A 162 33.07 -13.82 -3.06
CA LEU A 162 31.75 -14.40 -3.36
C LEU A 162 31.00 -13.62 -4.45
N ALA A 163 31.04 -12.29 -4.42
CA ALA A 163 30.44 -11.44 -5.45
C ALA A 163 31.09 -11.63 -6.83
N THR A 164 32.40 -11.86 -6.85
CA THR A 164 33.17 -12.14 -8.07
C THR A 164 32.79 -13.50 -8.67
N GLU A 165 32.62 -14.52 -7.83
CA GLU A 165 32.12 -15.83 -8.25
C GLU A 165 30.68 -15.75 -8.77
N ALA A 166 29.79 -15.04 -8.07
CA ALA A 166 28.40 -14.83 -8.48
C ALA A 166 28.31 -14.16 -9.86
N LYS A 167 29.20 -13.18 -10.13
CA LYS A 167 29.30 -12.53 -11.44
C LYS A 167 29.75 -13.52 -12.53
N LYS A 168 30.74 -14.39 -12.24
CA LYS A 168 31.24 -15.39 -13.18
C LYS A 168 30.21 -16.48 -13.49
N ALA A 169 29.42 -16.87 -12.49
CA ALA A 169 28.37 -17.89 -12.61
C ALA A 169 27.08 -17.37 -13.28
N GLY A 170 26.99 -16.07 -13.61
CA GLY A 170 25.80 -15.49 -14.20
C GLY A 170 24.62 -15.39 -13.22
N ALA A 171 24.90 -15.21 -11.92
CA ALA A 171 23.89 -15.03 -10.89
C ALA A 171 22.97 -13.84 -11.19
N ASN A 172 21.74 -13.91 -10.68
CA ASN A 172 20.73 -12.89 -10.92
C ASN A 172 21.27 -11.47 -10.60
N PRO A 173 21.03 -10.47 -11.48
CA PRO A 173 21.49 -9.09 -11.26
C PRO A 173 21.11 -8.49 -9.89
N GLN A 174 19.95 -8.87 -9.33
CA GLN A 174 19.51 -8.40 -8.02
C GLN A 174 20.35 -9.03 -6.88
N ILE A 175 20.74 -10.31 -6.98
CA ILE A 175 21.65 -10.96 -6.01
C ILE A 175 23.01 -10.28 -6.03
N ARG A 176 23.52 -9.98 -7.23
CA ARG A 176 24.80 -9.26 -7.40
C ARG A 176 24.75 -7.85 -6.81
N ALA A 177 23.62 -7.16 -6.91
CA ALA A 177 23.42 -5.86 -6.28
C ALA A 177 23.42 -5.94 -4.75
N VAL A 178 22.77 -6.97 -4.16
CA VAL A 178 22.78 -7.21 -2.71
C VAL A 178 24.20 -7.49 -2.20
N MET A 179 24.97 -8.31 -2.90
CA MET A 179 26.38 -8.56 -2.55
C MET A 179 27.25 -7.31 -2.63
N GLY A 180 27.02 -6.46 -3.63
CA GLY A 180 27.71 -5.16 -3.75
C GLY A 180 27.41 -4.24 -2.57
N GLN A 181 26.14 -4.16 -2.14
CA GLN A 181 25.77 -3.36 -0.97
C GLN A 181 26.39 -3.93 0.32
N ALA A 182 26.35 -5.25 0.51
CA ALA A 182 26.96 -5.89 1.68
C ALA A 182 28.49 -5.65 1.76
N TYR A 183 29.17 -5.59 0.61
CA TYR A 183 30.59 -5.26 0.54
C TYR A 183 30.86 -3.81 0.99
N GLU A 184 30.08 -2.85 0.48
CA GLU A 184 30.23 -1.44 0.87
C GLU A 184 29.93 -1.21 2.36
N ASP A 185 28.91 -1.90 2.90
CA ASP A 185 28.58 -1.84 4.32
C ASP A 185 29.71 -2.43 5.19
N ALA A 186 30.28 -3.56 4.79
CA ALA A 186 31.41 -4.19 5.47
C ALA A 186 32.70 -3.34 5.40
N LYS A 187 32.95 -2.72 4.26
CA LYS A 187 34.10 -1.82 4.04
C LYS A 187 33.97 -0.55 4.89
N GLY A 188 32.76 0.01 4.98
CA GLY A 188 32.46 1.18 5.81
C GLY A 188 32.56 0.92 7.31
N ALA A 189 32.25 -0.29 7.77
CA ALA A 189 32.37 -0.69 9.18
C ALA A 189 33.82 -0.91 9.66
N THR A 190 34.79 -0.97 8.74
CA THR A 190 36.21 -1.21 9.05
C THR A 190 37.05 0.09 8.99
N SER A 191 36.43 1.26 8.79
CA SER A 191 37.07 2.58 8.76
C SER A 191 36.81 3.40 10.02
#